data_AF-A0AAU8JVP6-F1
#
_entry.id   AF-A0AAU8JVP6-F1
#
_cell.length_a   1.000
_cell.length_b   1.000
_cell.length_c   1.000
_cell.angle_alpha   90.00
_cell.angle_beta   90.00
_cell.angle_gamma   90.00
#
_symmetry.space_group_name_H-M   'P 1'
#
loop_
_entity.id
_entity.type
_entity.pdbx_description
1 polymer ?
#
loop_
_entity_poly.entity_id
_entity_poly.type
_entity_poly.pdbx_seq_one_letter_code
_entity_poly.pdbx_strand_id
1 'polypeptide(L)'
;MWNAPPPTDTEWLPALDMPDAGPQNRLTVLVRLLLAIPQIIVVWVLSVIGFFVAVIGWVVALVTAELPEFAVRYLGGYVGYDTRVNAYLQLTLDAYPPFRFDAPDYPVRIELRPGPLNRLAVLFRLILAIPAAIVQSVLYSGWWTVALISWIVVLVLGRMPDPLFEATAAILRYRMRFQAYLLMLTSAYPKRLFGDELDKTVPRSSATRPLLLSSGGRVLLVVFIVIGAVSYLVSSFTTDATWDDDYDASVTRQLDLLDRPAPLGGAAR
;
A
#
# COMPACT_ATOMS: atom_id res chain seq x y z
N MET A 1 6.57 20.48 43.13
CA MET A 1 5.71 19.78 42.16
C MET A 1 6.21 20.16 40.78
N TRP A 2 6.86 19.22 40.09
CA TRP A 2 7.33 19.46 38.72
C TRP A 2 6.09 19.47 37.83
N ASN A 3 5.68 20.64 37.34
CA ASN A 3 4.67 20.70 36.30
C ASN A 3 5.38 20.28 35.02
N ALA A 4 5.10 19.07 34.54
CA ALA A 4 5.52 18.68 33.22
C ALA A 4 5.03 19.75 32.22
N PRO A 5 5.86 20.19 31.26
CA PRO A 5 5.36 20.96 30.14
C PRO A 5 4.12 20.23 29.60
N PRO A 6 3.03 20.95 29.25
CA PRO A 6 1.96 20.31 28.49
C PRO A 6 2.61 19.58 27.31
N PRO A 7 2.15 18.37 26.92
CA PRO A 7 2.78 17.62 25.84
C PRO A 7 2.77 18.47 24.57
N THR A 8 3.87 19.17 24.34
CA THR A 8 4.16 19.90 23.12
C THR A 8 4.60 18.85 22.11
N ASP A 9 4.01 18.92 20.93
CA ASP A 9 4.37 18.15 19.73
C ASP A 9 3.72 16.76 19.63
N THR A 10 2.41 16.75 19.42
CA THR A 10 1.82 15.66 18.61
C THR A 10 2.41 15.77 17.21
N GLU A 11 3.49 15.02 16.96
CA GLU A 11 4.10 14.86 15.65
C GLU A 11 3.01 14.71 14.59
N TRP A 12 2.97 15.66 13.64
CA TRP A 12 1.93 15.69 12.63
C TRP A 12 2.07 14.50 11.69
N LEU A 13 0.97 13.77 11.47
CA LEU A 13 0.92 12.61 10.61
C LEU A 13 0.16 12.95 9.32
N PRO A 14 0.59 12.44 8.16
CA PRO A 14 -0.21 12.52 6.94
C PRO A 14 -1.65 12.08 7.17
N ALA A 15 -2.58 12.95 6.78
CA ALA A 15 -4.01 12.74 6.97
C ALA A 15 -4.63 12.28 5.65
N LEU A 16 -5.42 11.22 5.73
CA LEU A 16 -6.32 10.79 4.66
C LEU A 16 -7.70 11.37 4.98
N ASP A 17 -8.30 12.04 4.02
CA ASP A 17 -9.66 12.57 4.11
C ASP A 17 -10.51 11.89 3.04
N MET A 18 -11.47 11.08 3.47
CA MET A 18 -12.40 10.38 2.58
C MET A 18 -13.78 10.25 3.23
N PRO A 19 -14.87 10.26 2.43
CA PRO A 19 -16.23 10.11 2.94
C PRO A 19 -16.48 8.70 3.47
N ASP A 20 -17.56 8.54 4.23
CA ASP A 20 -18.01 7.22 4.71
C ASP A 20 -18.45 6.32 3.53
N ALA A 21 -18.68 5.03 3.81
CA ALA A 21 -19.12 4.06 2.82
C ALA A 21 -20.44 4.48 2.14
N GLY A 22 -20.31 5.03 0.93
CA GLY A 22 -21.44 5.44 0.10
C GLY A 22 -22.08 4.27 -0.67
N PRO A 23 -23.26 4.51 -1.28
CA PRO A 23 -23.84 3.57 -2.24
C PRO A 23 -22.91 3.40 -3.45
N GLN A 24 -22.91 2.21 -4.03
CA GLN A 24 -22.10 1.84 -5.20
C GLN A 24 -22.97 1.21 -6.28
N ASN A 25 -22.67 1.51 -7.53
CA ASN A 25 -23.33 0.87 -8.65
C ASN A 25 -22.81 -0.57 -8.83
N ARG A 26 -23.72 -1.55 -8.84
CA ARG A 26 -23.34 -2.98 -8.96
C ARG A 26 -22.64 -3.28 -10.28
N LEU A 27 -23.00 -2.56 -11.36
CA LEU A 27 -22.35 -2.74 -12.66
C LEU A 27 -20.91 -2.24 -12.62
N THR A 28 -20.64 -1.07 -12.04
CA THR A 28 -19.28 -0.54 -11.92
C THR A 28 -18.43 -1.41 -11.00
N VAL A 29 -19.02 -2.01 -9.95
CA VAL A 29 -18.37 -3.00 -9.09
C VAL A 29 -18.03 -4.28 -9.86
N LEU A 30 -18.97 -4.81 -10.65
CA LEU A 30 -18.76 -6.04 -11.44
C LEU A 30 -17.59 -5.89 -12.41
N VAL A 31 -17.59 -4.81 -13.20
CA VAL A 31 -16.54 -4.56 -14.20
C VAL A 31 -15.37 -3.75 -13.63
N ARG A 32 -15.28 -3.60 -12.30
CA ARG A 32 -14.33 -2.66 -11.69
C ARG A 32 -12.88 -2.97 -12.04
N LEU A 33 -12.52 -4.25 -12.03
CA LEU A 33 -11.17 -4.69 -12.35
C LEU A 33 -10.79 -4.32 -13.80
N LEU A 34 -11.73 -4.45 -14.74
CA LEU A 34 -11.54 -4.05 -16.14
C LEU A 34 -11.41 -2.52 -16.26
N LEU A 35 -12.27 -1.75 -15.59
CA LEU A 35 -12.21 -0.29 -15.55
C LEU A 35 -10.92 0.22 -14.91
N ALA A 36 -10.34 -0.54 -13.99
CA ALA A 36 -9.10 -0.15 -13.30
C ALA A 36 -7.84 -0.41 -14.14
N ILE A 37 -7.88 -1.19 -15.23
CA ILE A 37 -6.68 -1.49 -16.04
C ILE A 37 -5.97 -0.22 -16.52
N PRO A 38 -6.65 0.77 -17.13
CA PRO A 38 -6.01 2.04 -17.51
C PRO A 38 -5.36 2.76 -16.32
N GLN A 39 -6.00 2.72 -15.15
CA GLN A 39 -5.48 3.34 -13.94
C GLN A 39 -4.23 2.64 -13.43
N ILE A 40 -4.21 1.31 -13.45
CA ILE A 40 -3.06 0.49 -13.03
C ILE A 40 -1.86 0.78 -13.93
N ILE A 41 -2.07 0.88 -15.25
CA ILE A 41 -1.02 1.24 -16.21
C ILE A 41 -0.46 2.63 -15.89
N VAL A 42 -1.32 3.61 -15.63
CA VAL A 42 -0.88 4.96 -15.29
C VAL A 42 -0.12 5.00 -13.97
N VAL A 43 -0.61 4.33 -12.91
CA VAL A 43 0.11 4.21 -11.63
C VAL A 43 1.48 3.59 -11.84
N TRP A 44 1.57 2.53 -12.65
CA TRP A 44 2.84 1.88 -12.95
C TRP A 44 3.81 2.84 -13.65
N VAL A 45 3.40 3.53 -14.71
CA VAL A 45 4.24 4.54 -15.40
C VAL A 45 4.67 5.65 -14.43
N LEU A 46 3.73 6.18 -13.63
CA LEU A 46 4.02 7.21 -12.65
C LEU A 46 4.98 6.74 -11.56
N SER A 47 4.92 5.46 -11.17
CA SER A 47 5.85 4.86 -10.21
C SER A 47 7.27 4.75 -10.76
N VAL A 48 7.42 4.46 -12.06
CA VAL A 48 8.73 4.38 -12.72
C VAL A 48 9.39 5.76 -12.74
N ILE A 49 8.65 6.80 -13.15
CA ILE A 49 9.15 8.19 -13.10
C ILE A 49 9.41 8.60 -11.64
N GLY A 50 8.50 8.23 -10.73
CA GLY A 50 8.60 8.51 -9.30
C GLY A 50 9.82 7.89 -8.65
N PHE A 51 10.24 6.70 -9.10
CA PHE A 51 11.48 6.07 -8.65
C PHE A 51 12.69 6.97 -8.95
N PHE A 52 12.84 7.46 -10.18
CA PHE A 52 13.94 8.36 -10.54
C PHE A 52 13.88 9.69 -9.77
N VAL A 53 12.68 10.28 -9.65
CA VAL A 53 12.47 11.50 -8.86
C VAL A 53 12.83 11.28 -7.39
N ALA A 54 12.48 10.14 -6.81
CA ALA A 54 12.81 9.79 -5.44
C ALA A 54 14.31 9.58 -5.25
N VAL A 55 15.00 8.92 -6.19
CA VAL A 55 16.46 8.75 -6.12
C VAL A 55 17.18 10.11 -6.17
N ILE A 56 16.80 10.99 -7.10
CA ILE A 56 17.36 12.34 -7.19
C ILE A 56 17.04 13.12 -5.90
N GLY A 57 15.78 13.08 -5.46
CA GLY A 57 15.32 13.74 -4.24
C GLY A 57 16.04 13.23 -2.99
N TRP A 58 16.37 11.94 -2.92
CA TRP A 58 17.10 11.34 -1.81
C TRP A 58 18.54 11.86 -1.74
N VAL A 59 19.24 11.90 -2.88
CA VAL A 59 20.60 12.49 -2.96
C VAL A 59 20.60 13.95 -2.54
N VAL A 60 19.63 14.73 -3.03
CA VAL A 60 19.50 16.15 -2.67
C VAL A 60 19.17 16.31 -1.18
N ALA A 61 18.25 15.51 -0.64
CA ALA A 61 17.85 15.56 0.77
C ALA A 61 18.99 15.18 1.73
N LEU A 62 19.92 14.31 1.33
CA LEU A 62 21.12 14.03 2.13
C LEU A 62 22.02 15.27 2.30
N VAL A 63 22.09 16.12 1.27
CA VAL A 63 22.93 17.32 1.25
C VAL A 63 22.21 18.55 1.81
N THR A 64 20.91 18.65 1.61
CA THR A 64 20.12 19.84 1.96
C THR A 64 19.25 19.67 3.20
N ALA A 65 19.07 18.44 3.69
CA ALA A 65 18.10 18.09 4.74
C ALA A 65 16.64 18.41 4.36
N GLU A 66 16.37 18.73 3.09
CA GLU A 66 15.05 19.09 2.58
C GLU A 66 14.82 18.45 1.22
N LEU A 67 13.57 18.15 0.89
CA LEU A 67 13.23 17.59 -0.41
C LEU A 67 13.07 18.73 -1.43
N PRO A 68 13.71 18.68 -2.62
CA PRO A 68 13.59 19.75 -3.60
C PRO A 68 12.15 19.88 -4.09
N GLU A 69 11.75 21.11 -4.44
CA GLU A 69 10.34 21.44 -4.74
C GLU A 69 9.73 20.56 -5.85
N PHE A 70 10.49 20.27 -6.91
CA PHE A 70 10.00 19.42 -8.00
C PHE A 70 9.67 18.00 -7.51
N ALA A 71 10.47 17.45 -6.58
CA ALA A 71 10.25 16.12 -6.03
C ALA A 71 9.07 16.12 -5.07
N VAL A 72 8.93 17.17 -4.24
CA VAL A 72 7.73 17.36 -3.40
C VAL A 72 6.46 17.36 -4.25
N ARG A 73 6.41 18.18 -5.32
CA ARG A 73 5.23 18.29 -6.20
C ARG A 73 4.91 16.97 -6.89
N TYR A 74 5.92 16.33 -7.49
CA TYR A 74 5.71 15.08 -8.22
C TYR A 74 5.33 13.92 -7.30
N LEU A 75 6.12 13.67 -6.24
CA LEU A 75 5.90 12.54 -5.34
C LEU A 75 4.62 12.73 -4.53
N GLY A 76 4.31 13.95 -4.09
CA GLY A 76 3.04 14.27 -3.44
C GLY A 76 1.84 14.02 -4.36
N GLY A 77 1.94 14.46 -5.62
CA GLY A 77 0.95 14.17 -6.65
C GLY A 77 0.77 12.67 -6.90
N TYR A 78 1.87 11.93 -6.98
CA TYR A 78 1.88 10.47 -7.14
C TYR A 78 1.21 9.75 -5.97
N VAL A 79 1.56 10.07 -4.71
CA VAL A 79 0.94 9.45 -3.53
C VAL A 79 -0.56 9.75 -3.48
N GLY A 80 -0.97 10.97 -3.84
CA GLY A 80 -2.38 11.34 -3.95
C GLY A 80 -3.10 10.50 -5.02
N TYR A 81 -2.47 10.33 -6.18
CA TYR A 81 -2.98 9.51 -7.27
C TYR A 81 -3.11 8.03 -6.89
N ASP A 82 -2.04 7.42 -6.36
CA ASP A 82 -2.03 6.02 -5.90
C ASP A 82 -3.11 5.78 -4.84
N THR A 83 -3.28 6.73 -3.90
CA THR A 83 -4.31 6.64 -2.87
C THR A 83 -5.72 6.64 -3.46
N ARG A 84 -6.01 7.49 -4.45
CA ARG A 84 -7.32 7.51 -5.14
C ARG A 84 -7.60 6.22 -5.90
N VAL A 85 -6.59 5.69 -6.60
CA VAL A 85 -6.72 4.42 -7.36
C VAL A 85 -6.92 3.24 -6.42
N ASN A 86 -6.17 3.18 -5.31
CA ASN A 86 -6.34 2.14 -4.31
C ASN A 86 -7.70 2.25 -3.61
N ALA A 87 -8.20 3.45 -3.30
CA ALA A 87 -9.55 3.62 -2.74
C ALA A 87 -10.64 3.02 -3.67
N TYR A 88 -10.50 3.24 -4.97
CA TYR A 88 -11.39 2.67 -5.99
C TYR A 88 -11.27 1.15 -6.10
N LEU A 89 -10.04 0.63 -6.23
CA LEU A 89 -9.75 -0.81 -6.32
C LEU A 89 -10.20 -1.60 -5.09
N GLN A 90 -10.05 -1.02 -3.90
CA GLN A 90 -10.41 -1.65 -2.63
C GLN A 90 -11.89 -1.47 -2.27
N LEU A 91 -12.72 -1.01 -3.23
CA LEU A 91 -14.17 -0.88 -3.08
C LEU A 91 -14.61 0.09 -1.97
N THR A 92 -13.75 1.00 -1.53
CA THR A 92 -14.11 2.03 -0.52
C THR A 92 -14.87 3.19 -1.13
N LEU A 93 -14.67 3.46 -2.43
CA LEU A 93 -15.32 4.53 -3.18
C LEU A 93 -15.77 4.03 -4.56
N ASP A 94 -16.91 4.51 -5.06
CA ASP A 94 -17.41 4.18 -6.41
C ASP A 94 -17.00 5.21 -7.49
N ALA A 95 -16.66 6.44 -7.08
CA ALA A 95 -16.22 7.47 -8.01
C ALA A 95 -14.93 7.03 -8.74
N TYR A 96 -14.93 7.11 -10.07
CA TYR A 96 -13.77 6.73 -10.88
C TYR A 96 -12.64 7.78 -10.73
N PRO A 97 -11.38 7.38 -10.49
CA PRO A 97 -10.29 8.33 -10.30
C PRO A 97 -10.02 9.17 -11.57
N PRO A 98 -9.82 10.49 -11.45
CA PRO A 98 -9.45 11.31 -12.60
C PRO A 98 -7.96 11.15 -12.94
N PHE A 99 -7.60 11.17 -14.23
CA PHE A 99 -6.23 11.08 -14.74
C PHE A 99 -5.42 12.37 -14.56
N ARG A 100 -5.36 12.89 -13.34
CA ARG A 100 -4.64 14.12 -12.96
C ARG A 100 -4.15 14.05 -11.52
N PHE A 101 -3.07 14.77 -11.21
CA PHE A 101 -2.55 14.87 -9.84
C PHE A 101 -3.45 15.72 -8.95
N ASP A 102 -3.80 16.92 -9.42
CA ASP A 102 -4.67 17.82 -8.69
C ASP A 102 -6.14 17.52 -8.99
N ALA A 103 -6.92 17.24 -7.95
CA ALA A 103 -8.32 16.84 -8.04
C ALA A 103 -9.07 17.31 -6.77
N PRO A 104 -9.27 18.62 -6.60
CA PRO A 104 -9.84 19.19 -5.38
C PRO A 104 -11.29 18.77 -5.15
N ASP A 105 -12.02 18.50 -6.23
CA ASP A 105 -13.43 18.05 -6.22
C ASP A 105 -13.57 16.54 -5.97
N TYR A 106 -12.47 15.79 -5.94
CA TYR A 106 -12.52 14.35 -5.74
C TYR A 106 -12.66 14.02 -4.24
N PRO A 107 -13.51 13.04 -3.86
CA PRO A 107 -13.80 12.78 -2.45
C PRO A 107 -12.62 12.31 -1.60
N VAL A 108 -11.60 11.69 -2.21
CA VAL A 108 -10.41 11.20 -1.51
C VAL A 108 -9.29 12.22 -1.65
N ARG A 109 -8.90 12.82 -0.52
CA ARG A 109 -7.86 13.84 -0.42
C ARG A 109 -6.81 13.43 0.58
N ILE A 110 -5.57 13.82 0.32
CA ILE A 110 -4.46 13.63 1.25
C ILE A 110 -3.93 15.00 1.65
N GLU A 111 -3.62 15.15 2.94
CA GLU A 111 -2.86 16.29 3.41
C GLU A 111 -1.44 15.80 3.67
N LEU A 112 -0.47 16.45 3.01
CA LEU A 112 0.96 16.24 3.16
C LEU A 112 1.58 17.57 3.61
N ARG A 113 2.45 17.50 4.63
CA ARG A 113 3.26 18.64 5.08
C ARG A 113 4.73 18.23 5.02
N PRO A 114 5.37 18.40 3.85
CA PRO A 114 6.81 18.25 3.75
C PRO A 114 7.47 19.20 4.74
N GLY A 115 8.41 18.68 5.53
CA GLY A 115 9.14 19.43 6.54
C GLY A 115 10.61 19.05 6.50
N PRO A 116 11.45 19.69 7.35
CA PRO A 116 12.87 19.37 7.42
C PRO A 116 13.07 17.90 7.80
N LEU A 117 14.05 17.27 7.16
CA LEU A 117 14.38 15.86 7.31
C LEU A 117 15.71 15.72 8.06
N ASN A 118 15.80 14.76 8.97
CA ASN A 118 17.10 14.39 9.55
C ASN A 118 17.92 13.61 8.51
N ARG A 119 19.10 14.11 8.14
CA ARG A 119 20.01 13.50 7.14
C ARG A 119 20.35 12.04 7.46
N LEU A 120 20.60 11.72 8.74
CA LEU A 120 20.86 10.34 9.16
C LEU A 120 19.62 9.47 8.96
N ALA A 121 18.44 10.00 9.25
CA ALA A 121 17.18 9.30 9.01
C ALA A 121 16.85 9.16 7.52
N VAL A 122 17.37 10.04 6.65
CA VAL A 122 17.29 9.90 5.17
C VAL A 122 18.25 8.81 4.70
N LEU A 123 19.49 8.81 5.19
CA LEU A 123 20.50 7.80 4.83
C LEU A 123 20.06 6.39 5.23
N PHE A 124 19.62 6.23 6.48
CA PHE A 124 19.12 4.95 7.00
C PHE A 124 17.63 4.71 6.72
N ARG A 125 17.00 5.53 5.88
CA ARG A 125 15.54 5.46 5.63
C ARG A 125 15.09 4.10 5.15
N LEU A 126 15.87 3.48 4.26
CA LEU A 126 15.54 2.14 3.73
C LEU A 126 15.51 1.10 4.83
N ILE A 127 16.49 1.13 5.75
CA ILE A 127 16.54 0.23 6.90
C ILE A 127 15.40 0.52 7.88
N LEU A 128 15.14 1.80 8.18
CA LEU A 128 14.02 2.21 9.03
C LEU A 128 12.66 1.87 8.42
N ALA A 129 12.57 1.81 7.10
CA ALA A 129 11.36 1.44 6.38
C ALA A 129 11.07 -0.05 6.44
N ILE A 130 12.05 -0.92 6.76
CA ILE A 130 11.86 -2.38 6.77
C ILE A 130 10.72 -2.81 7.70
N PRO A 131 10.66 -2.38 8.99
CA PRO A 131 9.55 -2.79 9.85
C PRO A 131 8.19 -2.32 9.33
N ALA A 132 8.10 -1.09 8.84
CA ALA A 132 6.87 -0.58 8.24
C ALA A 132 6.50 -1.29 6.94
N ALA A 133 7.49 -1.71 6.14
CA ALA A 133 7.29 -2.48 4.93
C ALA A 133 6.72 -3.87 5.26
N ILE A 134 7.22 -4.53 6.31
CA ILE A 134 6.68 -5.82 6.78
C ILE A 134 5.21 -5.66 7.19
N VAL A 135 4.88 -4.65 8.00
CA VAL A 135 3.49 -4.37 8.40
C VAL A 135 2.63 -4.11 7.18
N GLN A 136 3.09 -3.27 6.24
CA GLN A 136 2.38 -2.97 5.01
C GLN A 136 2.16 -4.23 4.15
N SER A 137 3.16 -5.11 4.01
CA SER A 137 3.06 -6.37 3.28
C SER A 137 2.02 -7.30 3.89
N VAL A 138 2.05 -7.48 5.22
CA VAL A 138 1.07 -8.30 5.95
C VAL A 138 -0.35 -7.76 5.75
N LEU A 139 -0.54 -6.45 5.90
CA LEU A 139 -1.85 -5.82 5.70
C LEU A 139 -2.38 -5.99 4.28
N TYR A 140 -1.52 -5.79 3.29
CA TYR A 140 -1.89 -5.89 1.88
C TYR A 140 -2.21 -7.34 1.48
N SER A 141 -1.41 -8.31 1.95
CA SER A 141 -1.69 -9.74 1.76
C SER A 141 -3.02 -10.14 2.40
N GLY A 142 -3.29 -9.69 3.63
CA GLY A 142 -4.54 -9.96 4.33
C GLY A 142 -5.77 -9.43 3.59
N TRP A 143 -5.68 -8.18 3.12
CA TRP A 143 -6.70 -7.57 2.28
C TRP A 143 -6.91 -8.35 0.98
N TRP A 144 -5.83 -8.74 0.31
CA TRP A 144 -5.91 -9.47 -0.96
C TRP A 144 -6.63 -10.82 -0.81
N THR A 145 -6.37 -11.55 0.28
CA THR A 145 -7.03 -12.84 0.56
C THR A 145 -8.55 -12.69 0.73
N VAL A 146 -9.02 -11.57 1.26
CA VAL A 146 -10.46 -11.31 1.43
C VAL A 146 -11.06 -10.48 0.28
N ALA A 147 -10.26 -10.06 -0.70
CA ALA A 147 -10.70 -9.13 -1.75
C ALA A 147 -11.83 -9.74 -2.59
N LEU A 148 -11.75 -11.04 -2.90
CA LEU A 148 -12.80 -11.76 -3.63
C LEU A 148 -14.12 -11.79 -2.84
N ILE A 149 -14.05 -12.09 -1.54
CA ILE A 149 -15.22 -12.10 -0.65
C ILE A 149 -15.80 -10.69 -0.55
N SER A 150 -14.95 -9.68 -0.37
CA SER A 150 -15.33 -8.27 -0.30
C SER A 150 -16.00 -7.81 -1.59
N TRP A 151 -15.49 -8.22 -2.74
CA TRP A 151 -16.09 -7.95 -4.05
C TRP A 151 -17.49 -8.54 -4.18
N ILE A 152 -17.70 -9.80 -3.79
CA ILE A 152 -19.03 -10.42 -3.78
C ILE A 152 -19.98 -9.69 -2.82
N VAL A 153 -19.51 -9.38 -1.61
CA VAL A 153 -20.31 -8.68 -0.59
C VAL A 153 -20.78 -7.31 -1.11
N VAL A 154 -19.86 -6.52 -1.67
CA VAL A 154 -20.19 -5.19 -2.20
C VAL A 154 -21.10 -5.29 -3.44
N LEU A 155 -20.89 -6.29 -4.31
CA LEU A 155 -21.72 -6.52 -5.48
C LEU A 155 -23.17 -6.84 -5.11
N VAL A 156 -23.37 -7.67 -4.07
CA VAL A 156 -24.71 -8.06 -3.58
C VAL A 156 -25.37 -6.92 -2.80
N LEU A 157 -24.63 -6.29 -1.89
CA LEU A 157 -25.17 -5.29 -0.98
C LEU A 157 -25.33 -3.91 -1.64
N GLY A 158 -24.57 -3.63 -2.70
CA GLY A 158 -24.52 -2.32 -3.36
C GLY A 158 -23.88 -1.22 -2.50
N ARG A 159 -23.23 -1.60 -1.40
CA ARG A 159 -22.45 -0.73 -0.50
C ARG A 159 -21.46 -1.56 0.30
N MET A 160 -20.40 -0.94 0.79
CA MET A 160 -19.46 -1.61 1.68
C MET A 160 -20.01 -1.63 3.12
N PRO A 161 -20.06 -2.78 3.81
CA PRO A 161 -20.39 -2.83 5.22
C PRO A 161 -19.40 -1.99 6.05
N ASP A 162 -19.91 -1.29 7.06
CA ASP A 162 -19.11 -0.31 7.81
C ASP A 162 -17.84 -0.93 8.46
N PRO A 163 -17.87 -2.12 9.09
CA PRO A 163 -16.66 -2.76 9.62
C PRO A 163 -15.61 -3.07 8.54
N LEU A 164 -16.07 -3.49 7.35
CA LEU A 164 -15.21 -3.79 6.21
C LEU A 164 -14.58 -2.50 5.70
N PHE A 165 -15.38 -1.45 5.52
CA PHE A 165 -14.91 -0.13 5.14
C PHE A 165 -13.87 0.43 6.12
N GLU A 166 -14.13 0.39 7.43
CA GLU A 166 -13.23 0.92 8.45
C GLU A 166 -11.86 0.21 8.45
N ALA A 167 -11.86 -1.13 8.32
CA ALA A 167 -10.63 -1.91 8.25
C ALA A 167 -9.83 -1.61 6.98
N THR A 168 -10.49 -1.53 5.82
CA THR A 168 -9.86 -1.17 4.54
C THR A 168 -9.35 0.26 4.55
N ALA A 169 -10.10 1.20 5.12
CA ALA A 169 -9.70 2.59 5.33
C ALA A 169 -8.42 2.70 6.16
N ALA A 170 -8.30 1.89 7.22
CA ALA A 170 -7.11 1.82 8.05
C ALA A 170 -5.89 1.35 7.25
N ILE A 171 -6.04 0.31 6.42
CA ILE A 171 -4.98 -0.21 5.54
C ILE A 171 -4.58 0.82 4.50
N LEU A 172 -5.54 1.43 3.81
CA LEU A 172 -5.30 2.46 2.81
C LEU A 172 -4.55 3.66 3.41
N ARG A 173 -4.97 4.10 4.59
CA ARG A 173 -4.31 5.17 5.35
C ARG A 173 -2.88 4.80 5.73
N TYR A 174 -2.65 3.58 6.20
CA TYR A 174 -1.32 3.10 6.55
C TYR A 174 -0.41 3.04 5.31
N ARG A 175 -0.91 2.53 4.17
CA ARG A 175 -0.21 2.52 2.88
C ARG A 175 0.22 3.92 2.45
N MET A 176 -0.70 4.88 2.50
CA MET A 176 -0.42 6.28 2.15
C MET A 176 0.67 6.87 3.04
N ARG A 177 0.60 6.66 4.37
CA ARG A 177 1.63 7.11 5.33
C ARG A 177 2.97 6.44 5.07
N PHE A 178 2.97 5.13 4.80
CA PHE A 178 4.18 4.38 4.48
C PHE A 178 4.85 4.92 3.21
N GLN A 179 4.08 5.15 2.14
CA GLN A 179 4.63 5.76 0.91
C GLN A 179 5.14 7.17 1.15
N ALA A 180 4.39 8.01 1.88
CA ALA A 180 4.83 9.36 2.20
C ALA A 180 6.15 9.36 3.00
N TYR A 181 6.31 8.42 3.94
CA TYR A 181 7.55 8.24 4.68
C TYR A 181 8.68 7.75 3.75
N LEU A 182 8.45 6.68 2.99
CA LEU A 182 9.47 6.09 2.10
C LEU A 182 9.95 7.10 1.05
N LEU A 183 9.06 7.91 0.50
CA LEU A 183 9.33 8.92 -0.54
C LEU A 183 9.74 10.30 0.03
N MET A 184 10.07 10.38 1.32
CA MET A 184 10.52 11.61 1.98
C MET A 184 9.58 12.81 1.95
N LEU A 185 8.28 12.55 1.81
CA LEU A 185 7.23 13.57 1.94
C LEU A 185 6.86 13.85 3.40
N THR A 186 7.30 12.99 4.33
CA THR A 186 7.19 13.21 5.76
C THR A 186 8.38 12.63 6.52
N SER A 187 8.67 13.20 7.68
CA SER A 187 9.56 12.64 8.69
C SER A 187 8.85 11.64 9.61
N ALA A 188 7.50 11.70 9.68
CA ALA A 188 6.73 10.95 10.64
C ALA A 188 6.62 9.47 10.28
N TYR A 189 6.99 8.60 11.22
CA TYR A 189 6.91 7.16 11.03
C TYR A 189 5.44 6.70 10.90
N PRO A 190 5.11 5.79 9.97
CA PRO A 190 3.74 5.31 9.81
C PRO A 190 3.26 4.59 11.09
N LYS A 191 2.35 5.24 11.82
CA LYS A 191 1.75 4.75 13.07
C LYS A 191 0.24 4.96 13.06
N ARG A 192 -0.41 4.56 14.16
CA ARG A 192 -1.87 4.62 14.35
C ARG A 192 -2.65 3.81 13.31
N LEU A 193 -2.31 2.54 13.17
CA LEU A 193 -3.07 1.62 12.32
C LEU A 193 -4.50 1.43 12.86
N PHE A 194 -4.66 1.29 14.18
CA PHE A 194 -5.95 1.04 14.85
C PHE A 194 -6.81 2.29 15.09
N GLY A 195 -6.73 3.27 14.19
CA GLY A 195 -7.47 4.53 14.31
C GLY A 195 -6.76 5.59 15.16
N ASP A 196 -7.44 6.70 15.35
CA ASP A 196 -6.98 7.83 16.16
C ASP A 196 -7.67 7.81 17.52
N GLU A 197 -7.01 8.42 18.51
CA GLU A 197 -7.59 8.59 19.84
C GLU A 197 -8.77 9.59 19.75
N LEU A 198 -9.80 9.34 20.56
CA LEU A 198 -10.98 10.21 20.67
C LEU A 198 -10.58 11.54 21.32
N ASP A 199 -10.03 12.45 20.53
CA ASP A 199 -9.95 13.84 20.95
C ASP A 199 -11.33 14.48 20.76
N LYS A 200 -12.08 14.60 21.86
CA LYS A 200 -13.42 15.19 21.88
C LYS A 200 -13.44 16.65 21.40
N THR A 201 -12.28 17.29 21.28
CA THR A 201 -12.14 18.68 20.85
C THR A 201 -12.10 18.83 19.33
N VAL A 202 -11.82 17.76 18.58
CA VAL A 202 -11.72 17.81 17.11
C VAL A 202 -13.01 17.26 16.50
N PRO A 203 -13.86 18.10 15.86
CA PRO A 203 -15.06 17.61 15.19
C PRO A 203 -14.67 16.66 14.05
N ARG A 204 -15.39 15.53 13.93
CA ARG A 204 -15.21 14.58 12.83
C ARG A 204 -15.60 15.25 11.53
N SER A 205 -14.60 15.51 10.68
CA SER A 205 -14.82 16.13 9.36
C SER A 205 -15.18 15.09 8.30
N SER A 206 -14.69 13.85 8.45
CA SER A 206 -14.89 12.77 7.49
C SER A 206 -14.67 11.40 8.12
N ALA A 207 -14.79 10.33 7.33
CA ALA A 207 -14.69 8.96 7.83
C ALA A 207 -13.32 8.62 8.41
N THR A 208 -12.27 9.23 7.87
CA THR A 208 -10.87 8.97 8.24
C THR A 208 -10.25 10.09 9.07
N ARG A 209 -11.02 11.13 9.43
CA ARG A 209 -10.53 12.32 10.14
C ARG A 209 -11.47 12.75 11.28
N PRO A 210 -11.29 12.23 12.51
CA PRO A 210 -10.40 11.11 12.87
C PRO A 210 -10.95 9.75 12.42
N LEU A 211 -10.05 8.79 12.16
CA LEU A 211 -10.46 7.41 11.87
C LEU A 211 -10.78 6.68 13.17
N LEU A 212 -12.04 6.35 13.38
CA LEU A 212 -12.51 5.61 14.54
C LEU A 212 -12.92 4.20 14.11
N LEU A 213 -12.31 3.18 14.73
CA LEU A 213 -12.68 1.78 14.48
C LEU A 213 -13.73 1.33 15.49
N SER A 214 -14.84 0.84 14.98
CA SER A 214 -15.79 0.04 15.76
C SER A 214 -15.14 -1.27 16.25
N SER A 215 -15.77 -1.95 17.19
CA SER A 215 -15.32 -3.29 17.62
C SER A 215 -15.24 -4.27 16.44
N GLY A 216 -16.22 -4.21 15.52
CA GLY A 216 -16.24 -5.03 14.32
C GLY A 216 -15.10 -4.70 13.36
N GLY A 217 -14.87 -3.42 13.07
CA GLY A 217 -13.78 -2.97 12.21
C GLY A 217 -12.40 -3.34 12.78
N ARG A 218 -12.23 -3.27 14.10
CA ARG A 218 -11.00 -3.70 14.78
C ARG A 218 -10.79 -5.21 14.68
N VAL A 219 -11.82 -6.02 14.93
CA VAL A 219 -11.74 -7.48 14.80
C VAL A 219 -11.37 -7.86 13.36
N LEU A 220 -12.02 -7.25 12.37
CA LEU A 220 -11.76 -7.53 10.97
C LEU A 220 -10.34 -7.13 10.55
N LEU A 221 -9.84 -5.99 11.04
CA LEU A 221 -8.45 -5.58 10.83
C LEU A 221 -7.46 -6.58 11.44
N VAL A 222 -7.74 -7.12 12.63
CA VAL A 222 -6.93 -8.20 13.23
C VAL A 222 -6.99 -9.46 12.37
N VAL A 223 -8.17 -9.84 11.86
CA VAL A 223 -8.32 -10.97 10.94
C VAL A 223 -7.47 -10.78 9.69
N PHE A 224 -7.46 -9.59 9.09
CA PHE A 224 -6.59 -9.29 7.94
C PHE A 224 -5.11 -9.43 8.30
N ILE A 225 -4.68 -8.95 9.47
CA ILE A 225 -3.29 -9.11 9.90
C ILE A 225 -2.92 -10.58 10.06
N VAL A 226 -3.76 -11.38 10.71
CA VAL A 226 -3.50 -12.81 10.95
C VAL A 226 -3.46 -13.57 9.63
N ILE A 227 -4.47 -13.41 8.78
CA ILE A 227 -4.52 -14.05 7.46
C ILE A 227 -3.34 -13.59 6.62
N GLY A 228 -3.06 -12.30 6.60
CA GLY A 228 -1.97 -11.72 5.84
C GLY A 228 -0.60 -12.21 6.27
N ALA A 229 -0.38 -12.40 7.57
CA ALA A 229 0.87 -12.95 8.10
C ALA A 229 1.03 -14.42 7.70
N VAL A 230 -0.04 -15.22 7.82
CA VAL A 230 -0.05 -16.62 7.39
C VAL A 230 0.21 -16.72 5.88
N SER A 231 -0.51 -15.96 5.06
CA SER A 231 -0.33 -15.93 3.61
C SER A 231 1.07 -15.47 3.22
N TYR A 232 1.59 -14.42 3.85
CA TYR A 232 2.94 -13.91 3.60
C TYR A 232 4.02 -14.95 3.91
N LEU A 233 3.90 -15.67 5.03
CA LEU A 233 4.81 -16.75 5.40
C LEU A 233 4.74 -17.91 4.41
N VAL A 234 3.53 -18.37 4.05
CA VAL A 234 3.36 -19.47 3.09
C VAL A 234 3.98 -19.12 1.74
N SER A 235 3.74 -17.91 1.22
CA SER A 235 4.31 -17.46 -0.04
C SER A 235 5.84 -17.45 -0.02
N SER A 236 6.47 -17.00 1.07
CA SER A 236 7.93 -17.02 1.17
C SER A 236 8.52 -18.43 1.09
N PHE A 237 7.89 -19.43 1.72
CA PHE A 237 8.36 -20.81 1.66
C PHE A 237 8.15 -21.46 0.29
N THR A 238 7.03 -21.18 -0.37
CA THR A 238 6.74 -21.77 -1.69
C THR A 238 7.68 -21.26 -2.77
N THR A 239 8.10 -19.99 -2.71
CA THR A 239 9.09 -19.46 -3.65
C THR A 239 10.40 -20.22 -3.51
N ASP A 240 10.92 -20.40 -2.30
CA ASP A 240 12.18 -21.10 -2.06
C ASP A 240 12.14 -22.59 -2.47
N ALA A 241 11.04 -23.29 -2.20
CA ALA A 241 10.89 -24.71 -2.55
C ALA A 241 10.89 -24.97 -4.07
N THR A 242 10.28 -24.08 -4.87
CA THR A 242 10.23 -24.25 -6.34
C THR A 242 11.60 -24.07 -7.02
N TRP A 243 12.53 -23.33 -6.42
CA TRP A 243 13.87 -23.16 -7.00
C TRP A 243 14.75 -24.40 -6.85
N ASP A 244 14.55 -25.19 -5.79
CA ASP A 244 15.35 -26.39 -5.50
C ASP A 244 14.93 -27.57 -6.39
N ASP A 245 13.62 -27.77 -6.60
CA ASP A 245 13.08 -28.87 -7.40
C ASP A 245 13.45 -28.77 -8.91
N ASP A 246 13.44 -27.56 -9.48
CA ASP A 246 13.77 -27.36 -10.90
C ASP A 246 15.28 -27.54 -11.19
N TYR A 247 16.15 -27.23 -10.22
CA TYR A 247 17.59 -27.41 -10.35
C TYR A 247 17.95 -28.90 -10.39
N ASP A 248 17.46 -29.69 -9.45
CA ASP A 248 17.72 -31.13 -9.37
C ASP A 248 17.14 -31.91 -10.57
N ALA A 249 15.96 -31.51 -11.05
CA ALA A 249 15.35 -32.12 -12.23
C ALA A 249 16.16 -31.87 -13.51
N SER A 250 16.78 -30.68 -13.64
CA SER A 250 17.60 -30.33 -14.80
C SER A 250 18.94 -31.09 -14.82
N VAL A 251 19.60 -31.20 -13.66
CA VAL A 251 20.87 -31.92 -13.49
C VAL A 251 20.68 -33.41 -13.76
N THR A 252 19.64 -34.01 -13.18
CA THR A 252 19.33 -35.43 -13.37
C THR A 252 19.04 -35.75 -14.84
N ARG A 253 18.29 -34.89 -15.53
CA ARG A 253 17.98 -35.06 -16.96
C ARG A 253 19.22 -34.90 -17.84
N GLN A 254 20.15 -34.02 -17.45
CA GLN A 254 21.40 -33.80 -18.18
C GLN A 254 22.38 -34.98 -18.00
N LEU A 255 22.42 -35.59 -16.81
CA LEU A 255 23.19 -36.81 -16.54
C LEU A 255 22.62 -38.01 -17.32
N ASP A 256 21.30 -38.18 -17.37
CA ASP A 256 20.66 -39.25 -18.16
C ASP A 256 20.97 -39.12 -19.66
N LEU A 257 21.10 -37.90 -20.18
CA LEU A 257 21.46 -37.64 -21.59
C LEU A 257 22.93 -37.97 -21.90
N LEU A 258 23.83 -37.83 -20.92
CA LEU A 258 25.25 -38.15 -21.08
C LEU A 258 25.54 -39.65 -20.94
N ASP A 259 24.70 -40.37 -20.21
CA ASP A 259 24.81 -41.83 -20.01
C ASP A 259 24.08 -42.63 -21.11
N ARG A 260 23.42 -41.95 -22.08
CA ARG A 260 22.80 -42.64 -23.21
C ARG A 260 23.87 -43.12 -24.18
N PRO A 261 23.97 -44.44 -24.43
CA PRO A 261 24.88 -44.94 -25.45
C PRO A 261 24.46 -44.38 -26.82
N ALA A 262 25.44 -43.82 -27.55
CA ALA A 262 25.21 -43.27 -28.88
C ALA A 262 24.56 -44.33 -29.78
N PRO A 263 23.53 -43.99 -30.57
CA PRO A 263 22.88 -44.95 -31.45
C PRO A 263 23.91 -45.45 -32.46
N LEU A 264 24.24 -46.74 -32.38
CA LEU A 264 25.08 -47.40 -33.37
C LEU A 264 24.34 -47.37 -34.71
N GLY A 265 24.74 -46.45 -35.57
CA GLY A 265 24.24 -46.32 -36.94
C GLY A 265 24.47 -47.63 -37.69
N GLY A 266 23.39 -48.39 -37.84
CA GLY A 266 23.34 -49.54 -38.73
C GLY A 266 23.48 -49.06 -40.18
N ALA A 267 24.70 -49.18 -40.72
CA ALA A 267 24.93 -49.13 -42.15
C ALA A 267 24.37 -50.44 -42.75
N ALA A 268 23.18 -50.35 -43.32
CA ALA A 268 22.58 -51.38 -44.15
C ALA A 268 23.45 -51.61 -45.40
N ARG A 269 23.65 -52.90 -45.72
CA ARG A 269 24.13 -53.38 -47.02
C ARG A 269 23.08 -53.17 -48.10
#